data_AF-A0A948E046-F1
#
_entry.id   AF-A0A948E046-F1
#
_cell.length_a   1.000
_cell.length_b   1.000
_cell.length_c   1.000
_cell.angle_alpha   90.00
_cell.angle_beta   90.00
_cell.angle_gamma   90.00
#
_symmetry.space_group_name_H-M   'P 1'
#
loop_
_entity.id
_entity.type
_entity.pdbx_description
1 polymer ?
#
loop_
_entity_poly.entity_id
_entity_poly.type
_entity_poly.pdbx_seq_one_letter_code
_entity_poly.pdbx_strand_id
1 'polypeptide(L)' 'MRHRNRVAKLGKTASHRKAMFNNMAASLFIYEKIATTEPKAKELVKLVARLITFAKQGNL' A
#
# COMPACT_ATOMS: atom_id res chain seq x y z
N MET A 1 10.71 -22.86 3.04
CA MET A 1 10.14 -21.53 2.73
C MET A 1 8.66 -21.67 2.40
N ARG A 2 7.76 -20.82 2.94
CA ARG A 2 6.34 -20.85 2.58
C ARG A 2 6.18 -20.44 1.12
N HIS A 3 5.81 -21.39 0.26
CA HIS A 3 5.68 -21.16 -1.18
C HIS A 3 4.63 -20.06 -1.46
N ARG A 4 4.88 -19.23 -2.48
CA ARG A 4 4.00 -18.14 -2.94
C ARG A 4 3.76 -17.00 -1.93
N ASN A 5 4.62 -16.81 -0.93
CA ASN A 5 4.51 -15.65 -0.05
C ASN A 5 4.99 -14.36 -0.74
N ARG A 6 4.07 -13.64 -1.37
CA ARG A 6 4.34 -12.39 -2.12
C ARG A 6 4.25 -11.11 -1.28
N VAL A 7 3.96 -11.22 0.02
CA VAL A 7 3.77 -10.07 0.91
C VAL A 7 5.07 -9.78 1.66
N ALA A 8 5.60 -8.57 1.48
CA ALA A 8 6.75 -8.11 2.25
C ALA A 8 6.34 -7.87 3.72
N LYS A 9 6.98 -8.56 4.67
CA LYS A 9 6.65 -8.44 6.10
C LYS A 9 7.13 -7.14 6.73
N LEU A 10 8.15 -6.49 6.16
CA LEU A 10 8.71 -5.19 6.59
C LEU A 10 9.00 -5.08 8.10
N GLY A 11 9.28 -6.21 8.76
CA GLY A 11 9.49 -6.29 10.21
C GLY A 11 8.29 -5.85 11.06
N LYS A 12 7.06 -5.88 10.52
CA LYS A 12 5.84 -5.42 11.21
C LYS A 12 4.79 -6.51 11.28
N THR A 13 3.88 -6.42 12.25
CA THR A 13 2.67 -7.25 12.30
C THR A 13 1.73 -6.92 11.14
N ALA A 14 0.79 -7.81 10.83
CA ALA A 14 -0.17 -7.59 9.74
C ALA A 14 -1.06 -6.36 9.98
N SER A 15 -1.51 -6.15 11.22
CA SER A 15 -2.32 -4.99 11.63
C SER A 15 -1.58 -3.68 11.45
N HIS A 16 -0.34 -3.60 11.95
CA HIS A 16 0.48 -2.39 11.81
C HIS A 16 0.79 -2.11 10.34
N ARG A 17 1.13 -3.11 9.52
CA ARG A 17 1.32 -2.88 8.08
C ARG A 17 0.08 -2.31 7.41
N LYS A 18 -1.11 -2.85 7.71
CA LYS A 18 -2.37 -2.36 7.14
C LYS A 18 -2.58 -0.87 7.48
N ALA A 19 -2.45 -0.50 8.75
CA ALA A 19 -2.58 0.89 9.19
C ALA A 19 -1.52 1.81 8.53
N MET A 20 -0.26 1.38 8.49
CA MET A 20 0.83 2.13 7.87
C MET A 20 0.58 2.39 6.38
N PHE A 21 0.17 1.38 5.62
CA PHE A 21 -0.12 1.53 4.18
C PHE A 21 -1.36 2.39 3.92
N ASN A 22 -2.39 2.30 4.76
CA ASN A 22 -3.56 3.18 4.65
C ASN A 22 -3.17 4.65 4.83
N ASN A 23 -2.37 4.97 5.84
CA ASN A 23 -1.91 6.34 6.09
C ASN A 23 -1.01 6.87 4.96
N MET A 24 -0.11 6.02 4.43
CA MET A 24 0.73 6.41 3.30
C MET A 24 -0.09 6.63 2.01
N ALA A 25 -1.10 5.79 1.75
CA ALA A 25 -1.97 5.95 0.59
C ALA A 25 -2.79 7.25 0.68
N ALA A 26 -3.38 7.54 1.84
CA ALA A 26 -4.08 8.80 2.08
C ALA A 26 -3.16 10.01 1.88
N SER A 27 -1.94 9.97 2.46
CA SER A 27 -0.96 11.03 2.30
C SER A 27 -0.53 11.21 0.84
N LEU A 28 -0.37 10.12 0.10
CA LEU A 28 -0.03 10.18 -1.32
C LEU A 28 -1.13 10.85 -2.15
N PHE A 29 -2.41 10.58 -1.85
CA PHE A 29 -3.51 11.22 -2.57
C PHE A 29 -3.67 12.70 -2.20
N ILE A 30 -3.36 13.09 -0.96
CA ILE A 30 -3.47 14.50 -0.50
C ILE A 30 -2.32 15.35 -1.03
N TYR A 31 -1.08 14.85 -0.93
CA TYR A 31 0.13 15.62 -1.21
C TYR A 31 0.76 15.31 -2.56
N GLU A 32 0.18 14.39 -3.34
CA GLU A 32 0.62 13.90 -4.66
C GLU A 32 2.01 13.22 -4.69
N LYS A 33 2.83 13.41 -3.65
CA LYS A 33 4.18 12.86 -3.52
C LYS A 33 4.52 12.64 -2.05
N ILE A 34 5.15 11.50 -1.77
CA ILE A 34 5.68 11.17 -0.44
C ILE A 34 7.08 10.58 -0.55
N ALA A 35 7.93 10.80 0.45
CA ALA A 35 9.22 10.14 0.59
C ALA A 35 9.09 8.90 1.49
N THR A 36 9.57 7.75 1.04
CA THR A 36 9.55 6.50 1.82
C THR A 36 10.68 5.57 1.37
N THR A 37 10.85 4.42 2.03
CA THR A 37 11.85 3.44 1.63
C THR A 37 11.41 2.66 0.39
N GLU A 38 12.36 2.29 -0.46
CA GLU A 38 12.09 1.53 -1.70
C GLU A 38 11.17 0.30 -1.51
N PRO A 39 11.38 -0.60 -0.52
CA PRO A 39 10.47 -1.74 -0.34
C PRO A 39 9.06 -1.32 0.09
N LYS A 40 8.90 -0.22 0.84
CA LYS A 40 7.57 0.32 1.18
C LYS A 40 6.89 0.91 -0.07
N ALA A 41 7.64 1.64 -0.89
CA ALA A 41 7.13 2.21 -2.13
C ALA A 41 6.62 1.12 -3.08
N LYS A 42 7.41 0.06 -3.32
CA LYS A 42 7.03 -1.07 -4.19
C LYS A 42 5.73 -1.76 -3.74
N GLU A 43 5.53 -1.92 -2.44
CA GLU A 43 4.28 -2.50 -1.91
C GLU A 43 3.11 -1.50 -1.93
N LEU A 44 3.37 -0.22 -1.65
CA LEU A 44 2.36 0.83 -1.70
C LEU A 44 1.77 0.98 -3.12
N VAL A 45 2.59 0.91 -4.16
CA VAL A 45 2.15 0.96 -5.57
C VAL A 45 1.09 -0.10 -5.87
N LYS A 46 1.27 -1.34 -5.38
CA LYS A 46 0.30 -2.43 -5.57
C LYS A 46 -1.05 -2.12 -4.93
N LEU A 47 -1.03 -1.50 -3.75
CA LEU A 47 -2.24 -1.12 -3.01
C LEU A 47 -2.94 0.06 -3.69
N VAL A 48 -2.20 1.13 -4.00
CA VAL A 48 -2.72 2.35 -4.65
C VAL A 48 -3.30 2.05 -6.03
N ALA A 49 -2.64 1.20 -6.84
CA ALA A 49 -3.18 0.80 -8.14
C ALA A 49 -4.57 0.16 -8.03
N ARG A 50 -4.79 -0.70 -7.03
CA ARG A 50 -6.11 -1.31 -6.78
C ARG A 50 -7.13 -0.28 -6.33
N LEU A 51 -6.75 0.65 -5.46
CA LEU A 51 -7.63 1.73 -5.03
C LEU A 51 -8.07 2.61 -6.20
N ILE A 52 -7.16 2.95 -7.11
CA ILE A 52 -7.48 3.70 -8.33
C ILE A 52 -8.44 2.90 -9.22
N THR A 53 -8.24 1.60 -9.37
CA THR A 53 -9.17 0.74 -10.14
C THR A 53 -10.59 0.78 -9.56
N PHE A 54 -10.73 0.63 -8.24
CA PHE A 54 -12.04 0.72 -7.59
C PHE A 54 -12.66 2.12 -7.71
N ALA A 55 -11.87 3.17 -7.50
CA ALA A 55 -12.33 4.55 -7.65
C ALA A 55 -12.84 4.84 -9.09
N LYS A 56 -12.20 4.25 -10.11
CA LYS A 56 -12.62 4.36 -11.51
C LYS A 56 -13.92 3.62 -11.82
N GLN A 57 -14.27 2.57 -11.07
CA GLN A 57 -15.52 1.82 -11.28
C GLN A 57 -16.75 2.62 -10.82
N GLY A 58 -16.59 3.50 -9.82
CA GLY A 58 -17.63 4.44 -9.40
C GLY A 58 -18.92 3.80 -8.86
N ASN A 59 -18.83 2.59 -8.31
CA ASN A 59 -19.94 1.92 -7.63
C ASN A 59 -19.89 2.15 -6.12
N LEU A 60 -21.03 1.97 -5.45
CA LEU A 60 -21.21 2.09 -4.00
C LEU A 60 -21.55 0.72 -3.39
#